data_AF-B8XMA7-F1
#
_entry.id   AF-B8XMA7-F1
#
_cell.length_a   1.000
_cell.length_b   1.000
_cell.length_c   1.000
_cell.angle_alpha   90.00
_cell.angle_beta   90.00
_cell.angle_gamma   90.00
#
_symmetry.space_group_name_H-M   'P 1'
#
loop_
_entity.id
_entity.type
_entity.pdbx_description
1 polymer ?
#
loop_
_entity_poly.entity_id
_entity_poly.type
_entity_poly.pdbx_seq_one_letter_code
_entity_poly.pdbx_strand_id
1 'polypeptide(L)'
;NGRGIPVGIVPSEGKPAVEVVLTVLHAGGKFGGGGYAVSGGLHGVGVSVVNALSTRVAVEVKTDGHRWTQDYKLGVPTAPLQKHEATEETGTSVTFWADGDIFETTDYSFETLSRRFQEMAFLNKGLRINLTDERESAKATAGADEAGEDEKHEVKSVSYHYEGGIVDFVKYLNSR
;
A
#
# COMPACT_ATOMS: atom_id res chain seq x y z
N ASN A 1 -8.66 -2.59 3.68
CA ASN A 1 -9.71 -3.00 4.63
C ASN A 1 -9.16 -3.53 5.96
N GLY A 2 -8.01 -3.02 6.45
CA GLY A 2 -7.56 -3.30 7.82
C GLY A 2 -8.19 -2.34 8.82
N ARG A 3 -7.73 -2.36 10.08
CA ARG A 3 -8.23 -1.48 11.16
C ARG A 3 -8.11 0.03 10.89
N GLY A 4 -7.21 0.44 10.00
CA GLY A 4 -6.79 1.83 9.85
C GLY A 4 -5.63 2.20 10.78
N ILE A 5 -4.73 3.07 10.34
CA ILE A 5 -3.71 3.69 11.21
C ILE A 5 -4.45 4.56 12.25
N PRO A 6 -4.09 4.53 13.54
CA PRO A 6 -4.76 5.37 14.54
C PRO A 6 -4.66 6.87 14.20
N VAL A 7 -5.72 7.62 14.49
CA VAL A 7 -5.82 9.07 14.23
C VAL A 7 -5.79 9.92 15.50
N GLY A 8 -5.89 9.28 16.67
CA GLY A 8 -5.78 9.94 17.96
C GLY A 8 -4.40 10.56 18.20
N ILE A 9 -4.36 11.55 19.10
CA ILE A 9 -3.10 12.20 19.50
C ILE A 9 -2.24 11.23 20.30
N VAL A 10 -0.97 11.10 19.93
CA VAL A 10 0.05 10.40 20.70
C VAL A 10 0.55 11.36 21.80
N PRO A 11 0.31 11.10 23.09
CA PRO A 11 0.59 12.08 24.15
C PRO A 11 2.05 12.53 24.24
N SER A 12 3.02 11.63 23.95
CA SER A 12 4.45 11.96 23.98
C SER A 12 4.89 12.89 22.85
N GLU A 13 4.19 12.85 21.71
CA GLU A 13 4.55 13.61 20.50
C GLU A 13 3.68 14.86 20.29
N GLY A 14 2.51 14.92 20.94
CA GLY A 14 1.55 16.00 20.77
C GLY A 14 0.92 16.06 19.37
N LYS A 15 1.00 14.98 18.59
CA LYS A 15 0.58 14.89 17.18
C LYS A 15 -0.28 13.66 16.93
N PRO A 16 -1.13 13.65 15.87
CA PRO A 16 -1.88 12.47 15.47
C PRO A 16 -0.95 11.29 15.18
N ALA A 17 -1.35 10.07 15.58
CA ALA A 17 -0.52 8.88 15.42
C ALA A 17 -0.14 8.58 13.96
N VAL A 18 -1.02 8.91 13.00
CA VAL A 18 -0.72 8.83 11.56
C VAL A 18 0.46 9.72 11.15
N GLU A 19 0.56 10.94 11.69
CA GLU A 19 1.70 11.81 11.46
C GLU A 19 2.96 11.26 12.12
N VAL A 20 2.84 10.75 13.34
CA VAL A 20 3.96 10.16 14.08
C VAL A 20 4.60 9.00 13.32
N VAL A 21 3.81 8.04 12.83
CA VAL A 21 4.38 6.89 12.10
C VAL A 21 5.01 7.26 10.74
N LEU A 22 4.56 8.37 10.14
CA LEU A 22 5.10 8.87 8.86
C LEU A 22 6.32 9.78 9.03
N THR A 23 6.53 10.39 10.20
CA THR A 23 7.57 11.43 10.40
C THR A 23 8.60 11.10 11.47
N VAL A 24 8.33 10.15 12.37
CA VAL A 24 9.23 9.79 13.47
C VAL A 24 9.80 8.39 13.23
N LEU A 25 11.13 8.28 13.25
CA LEU A 25 11.81 6.99 13.18
C LEU A 25 11.64 6.22 14.48
N HIS A 26 11.57 4.90 14.39
CA HIS A 26 11.34 4.01 15.52
C HIS A 26 10.00 4.26 16.24
N ALA A 27 9.03 4.85 15.54
CA ALA A 27 7.67 5.01 16.04
C ALA A 27 6.73 3.98 15.43
N GLY A 28 5.96 3.29 16.28
CA GLY A 28 4.94 2.34 15.81
C GLY A 28 4.41 1.40 16.89
N GLY A 29 3.23 0.83 16.67
CA GLY A 29 2.55 -0.05 17.62
C GLY A 29 3.07 -1.50 17.68
N LYS A 30 4.29 -1.76 17.18
CA LYS A 30 4.84 -3.12 17.02
C LYS A 30 5.92 -3.48 18.06
N PHE A 31 6.21 -2.59 19.00
CA PHE A 31 7.20 -2.82 20.08
C PHE A 31 6.60 -3.51 21.31
N GLY A 32 5.98 -4.69 21.13
CA GLY A 32 5.47 -5.50 22.24
C GLY A 32 4.18 -5.00 22.92
N GLY A 33 3.63 -3.86 22.51
CA GLY A 33 2.42 -3.24 23.08
C GLY A 33 1.07 -3.86 22.69
N GLY A 34 1.03 -5.13 22.29
CA GLY A 34 -0.22 -5.87 21.99
C GLY A 34 -0.97 -5.48 20.71
N GLY A 35 -0.54 -4.45 19.98
CA GLY A 35 -1.19 -4.02 18.73
C GLY A 35 -1.15 -5.07 17.61
N TYR A 36 -0.14 -5.95 17.62
CA TYR A 36 0.00 -7.10 16.72
C TYR A 36 0.55 -8.29 17.50
N ALA A 37 -0.13 -9.44 17.44
CA ALA A 37 0.34 -10.67 18.08
C ALA A 37 1.63 -11.20 17.41
N VAL A 38 1.68 -11.14 16.07
CA VAL A 38 2.87 -11.45 15.26
C VAL A 38 2.92 -10.46 14.12
N SER A 39 4.11 -9.95 13.79
CA SER A 39 4.29 -9.09 12.62
C SER A 39 5.73 -9.13 12.10
N GLY A 40 5.91 -9.03 10.77
CA GLY A 40 7.25 -9.00 10.18
C GLY A 40 7.99 -7.66 10.32
N GLY A 41 7.27 -6.56 10.59
CA GLY A 41 7.89 -5.24 10.77
C GLY A 41 8.15 -4.96 12.25
N LEU A 42 9.41 -4.80 12.65
CA LEU A 42 9.78 -4.61 14.07
C LEU A 42 10.50 -3.30 14.34
N HIS A 43 11.03 -2.64 13.31
CA HIS A 43 11.91 -1.50 13.50
C HIS A 43 11.20 -0.15 13.67
N GLY A 44 9.91 -0.05 13.27
CA GLY A 44 9.18 1.22 13.31
C GLY A 44 9.71 2.30 12.36
N VAL A 45 10.31 1.91 11.23
CA VAL A 45 10.91 2.85 10.25
C VAL A 45 10.36 2.71 8.83
N GLY A 46 9.62 1.63 8.51
CA GLY A 46 9.31 1.30 7.12
C GLY A 46 8.57 2.40 6.36
N VAL A 47 7.43 2.86 6.90
CA VAL A 47 6.61 3.87 6.22
C VAL A 47 7.18 5.28 6.32
N SER A 48 7.91 5.61 7.38
CA SER A 48 8.62 6.89 7.50
C SER A 48 9.79 6.99 6.53
N VAL A 49 10.49 5.89 6.24
CA VAL A 49 11.49 5.86 5.15
C VAL A 49 10.82 6.06 3.79
N VAL A 50 9.69 5.40 3.51
CA VAL A 50 8.94 5.66 2.25
C VAL A 50 8.57 7.14 2.13
N ASN A 51 8.10 7.77 3.20
CA ASN A 51 7.77 9.19 3.23
C ASN A 51 9.00 10.09 3.01
N ALA A 52 10.12 9.78 3.65
CA ALA A 52 11.36 10.53 3.52
C ALA A 52 11.97 10.44 2.11
N LEU A 53 11.80 9.32 1.40
CA LEU A 53 12.35 9.08 0.06
C LEU A 53 11.34 9.36 -1.06
N SER A 54 10.28 10.11 -0.77
CA SER A 54 9.24 10.48 -1.73
C SER A 54 9.11 11.99 -1.86
N THR A 55 8.91 12.47 -3.09
CA THR A 55 8.57 13.89 -3.34
C THR A 55 7.21 14.26 -2.75
N ARG A 56 6.28 13.28 -2.74
CA ARG A 56 4.95 13.40 -2.17
C ARG A 56 4.50 12.08 -1.55
N VAL A 57 3.74 12.16 -0.46
CA VAL A 57 2.92 11.06 0.05
C VAL A 57 1.52 11.59 0.38
N ALA A 58 0.49 10.83 0.03
CA ALA A 58 -0.88 11.07 0.46
C ALA A 58 -1.35 9.86 1.25
N VAL A 59 -1.84 10.08 2.48
CA VAL A 59 -2.45 9.03 3.29
C VAL A 59 -3.93 9.31 3.45
N GLU A 60 -4.75 8.29 3.19
CA GLU A 60 -6.16 8.25 3.54
C GLU A 60 -6.38 7.13 4.56
N VAL A 61 -7.06 7.45 5.65
CA VAL A 61 -7.43 6.49 6.69
C VAL A 61 -8.93 6.51 6.89
N LYS A 62 -9.54 5.33 6.93
CA LYS A 62 -10.93 5.16 7.36
C LYS A 62 -10.92 4.43 8.71
N THR A 63 -11.25 5.15 9.77
CA THR A 63 -11.30 4.66 11.17
C THR A 63 -12.14 5.59 12.01
N ASP A 64 -12.61 5.11 13.16
CA ASP A 64 -13.39 5.90 14.13
C ASP A 64 -14.65 6.52 13.48
N GLY A 65 -15.25 5.77 12.54
CA GLY A 65 -16.47 6.13 11.82
C GLY A 65 -16.30 7.23 10.78
N HIS A 66 -15.09 7.64 10.41
CA HIS A 66 -14.83 8.75 9.49
C HIS A 66 -13.67 8.49 8.54
N ARG A 67 -13.65 9.21 7.41
CA ARG A 67 -12.48 9.30 6.52
C ARG A 67 -11.56 10.43 7.01
N TRP A 68 -10.25 10.21 6.94
CA TRP A 68 -9.21 11.14 7.35
C TRP A 68 -8.13 11.22 6.29
N THR A 69 -7.57 12.41 6.03
CA THR A 69 -6.48 12.56 5.06
C THR A 69 -5.36 13.46 5.57
N GLN A 70 -4.14 13.17 5.14
CA GLN A 70 -2.98 14.04 5.32
C GLN A 70 -2.02 13.88 4.13
N ASP A 71 -1.53 15.00 3.61
CA ASP A 71 -0.53 15.04 2.54
C ASP A 71 0.84 15.42 3.11
N TYR A 72 1.89 14.93 2.47
CA TYR A 72 3.28 15.16 2.80
C TYR A 72 4.07 15.54 1.55
N LYS A 73 5.06 16.41 1.73
CA LYS A 73 6.02 16.79 0.70
C LYS A 73 7.43 16.64 1.28
N LEU A 74 8.28 15.82 0.65
CA LEU A 74 9.65 15.55 1.10
C LEU A 74 9.72 15.20 2.59
N GLY A 75 8.88 14.27 3.03
CA GLY A 75 8.80 13.82 4.43
C GLY A 75 8.00 14.72 5.39
N VAL A 76 7.63 15.95 4.99
CA VAL A 76 7.01 16.93 5.90
C VAL A 76 5.50 17.05 5.63
N PRO A 77 4.63 17.02 6.66
CA PRO A 77 3.19 17.20 6.48
C PRO A 77 2.88 18.59 5.92
N THR A 78 2.03 18.68 4.90
CA THR A 78 1.65 19.95 4.27
C THR A 78 0.54 20.68 5.03
N ALA A 79 -0.21 19.94 5.85
CA ALA A 79 -1.29 20.45 6.70
C ALA A 79 -1.53 19.48 7.88
N PRO A 80 -2.24 19.93 8.94
CA PRO A 80 -2.75 19.04 9.98
C PRO A 80 -3.68 17.96 9.41
N LEU A 81 -3.81 16.84 10.13
CA LEU A 81 -4.74 15.75 9.78
C LEU A 81 -6.18 16.28 9.65
N GLN A 82 -6.79 16.05 8.49
CA GLN A 82 -8.15 16.52 8.21
C GLN A 82 -9.17 15.40 8.41
N LYS A 83 -10.24 15.70 9.15
CA LYS A 83 -11.43 14.85 9.29
C LYS A 83 -12.44 15.16 8.17
N HIS A 84 -13.00 14.12 7.57
CA HIS A 84 -14.00 14.21 6.50
C HIS A 84 -15.34 13.58 6.91
N GLU A 85 -16.13 13.13 5.93
CA GLU A 85 -17.44 12.53 6.16
C GLU A 85 -17.39 11.23 6.97
N ALA A 86 -18.55 10.87 7.49
CA ALA A 86 -18.75 9.60 8.18
C ALA A 86 -18.71 8.42 7.20
N THR A 87 -18.16 7.29 7.64
CA THR A 87 -18.10 6.05 6.86
C THR A 87 -18.11 4.84 7.78
N GLU A 88 -18.70 3.75 7.32
CA GLU A 88 -18.65 2.43 7.99
C GLU A 88 -17.44 1.59 7.54
N GLU A 89 -16.75 2.04 6.48
CA GLU A 89 -15.56 1.35 5.98
C GLU A 89 -14.36 1.55 6.90
N THR A 90 -13.41 0.61 6.81
CA THR A 90 -12.14 0.71 7.53
C THR A 90 -10.96 0.44 6.60
N GLY A 91 -9.83 1.08 6.85
CA GLY A 91 -8.61 0.83 6.10
C GLY A 91 -7.64 1.98 6.06
N THR A 92 -6.56 1.76 5.33
CA THR A 92 -5.56 2.77 5.04
C THR A 92 -5.12 2.60 3.59
N SER A 93 -5.10 3.72 2.88
CA SER A 93 -4.53 3.86 1.56
C SER A 93 -3.33 4.78 1.67
N VAL A 94 -2.20 4.37 1.09
CA VAL A 94 -0.98 5.18 1.02
C VAL A 94 -0.60 5.28 -0.43
N THR A 95 -0.56 6.49 -0.95
CA THR A 95 -0.08 6.80 -2.30
C THR A 95 1.21 7.59 -2.17
N PHE A 96 2.25 7.20 -2.88
CA PHE A 96 3.56 7.85 -2.79
C PHE A 96 4.17 8.04 -4.18
N TRP A 97 5.02 9.05 -4.28
CA TRP A 97 5.75 9.41 -5.49
C TRP A 97 7.23 9.40 -5.15
N ALA A 98 7.93 8.32 -5.54
CA ALA A 98 9.35 8.15 -5.29
C ALA A 98 10.15 9.34 -5.84
N ASP A 99 11.20 9.71 -5.11
CA ASP A 99 12.04 10.85 -5.48
C ASP A 99 13.07 10.49 -6.56
N GLY A 100 12.94 11.10 -7.73
CA GLY A 100 13.84 10.89 -8.87
C GLY A 100 15.24 11.48 -8.67
N ASP A 101 15.44 12.34 -7.67
CA ASP A 101 16.77 12.82 -7.28
C ASP A 101 17.51 11.79 -6.40
N ILE A 102 16.77 10.85 -5.78
CA ILE A 102 17.32 9.78 -4.93
C ILE A 102 17.47 8.47 -5.69
N PHE A 103 16.46 8.08 -6.48
CA PHE A 103 16.44 6.80 -7.18
C PHE A 103 16.85 6.94 -8.65
N GLU A 104 17.68 6.02 -9.13
CA GLU A 104 18.08 5.95 -10.56
C GLU A 104 16.88 5.75 -11.50
N THR A 105 15.82 5.10 -11.02
CA THR A 105 14.55 4.94 -11.74
C THR A 105 13.38 4.99 -10.77
N THR A 106 12.30 5.61 -11.21
CA THR A 106 10.99 5.61 -10.53
C THR A 106 9.97 4.74 -11.27
N ASP A 107 10.41 3.94 -12.25
CA ASP A 107 9.55 3.07 -13.03
C ASP A 107 9.34 1.73 -12.30
N TYR A 108 8.07 1.43 -12.00
CA TYR A 108 7.72 0.19 -11.32
C TYR A 108 7.52 -0.96 -12.31
N SER A 109 8.22 -2.07 -12.09
CA SER A 109 8.07 -3.31 -12.84
C SER A 109 6.83 -4.08 -12.39
N PHE A 110 5.85 -4.23 -13.29
CA PHE A 110 4.64 -5.00 -13.02
C PHE A 110 4.97 -6.45 -12.64
N GLU A 111 5.90 -7.07 -13.37
CA GLU A 111 6.32 -8.46 -13.12
C GLU A 111 6.94 -8.63 -11.72
N THR A 112 7.81 -7.70 -11.32
CA THR A 112 8.45 -7.75 -10.00
C THR A 112 7.42 -7.66 -8.87
N LEU A 113 6.48 -6.71 -8.98
CA LEU A 113 5.39 -6.54 -8.01
C LEU A 113 4.44 -7.75 -8.02
N SER A 114 4.04 -8.20 -9.21
CA SER A 114 3.17 -9.36 -9.44
C SER A 114 3.73 -10.61 -8.77
N ARG A 115 5.01 -10.93 -9.00
CA ARG A 115 5.68 -12.07 -8.34
C ARG A 115 5.64 -11.93 -6.83
N ARG A 116 6.01 -10.77 -6.30
CA ARG A 116 6.06 -10.54 -4.85
C ARG A 116 4.68 -10.64 -4.20
N PHE A 117 3.64 -10.09 -4.82
CA PHE A 117 2.27 -10.17 -4.32
C PHE A 117 1.70 -11.58 -4.42
N GLN A 118 2.04 -12.32 -5.47
CA GLN A 118 1.63 -13.72 -5.58
C GLN A 118 2.24 -14.57 -4.44
N GLU A 119 3.54 -14.41 -4.15
CA GLU A 119 4.19 -15.05 -2.99
C GLU A 119 3.48 -14.69 -1.68
N MET A 120 3.14 -13.40 -1.48
CA MET A 120 2.41 -12.98 -0.28
C MET A 120 1.03 -13.61 -0.19
N ALA A 121 0.29 -13.73 -1.30
CA ALA A 121 -1.02 -14.37 -1.30
C ALA A 121 -0.94 -15.86 -0.94
N PHE A 122 0.12 -16.57 -1.35
CA PHE A 122 0.35 -17.94 -0.89
C PHE A 122 0.64 -18.02 0.62
N LEU A 123 1.41 -17.08 1.16
CA LEU A 123 1.80 -17.10 2.58
C LEU A 123 0.65 -16.67 3.51
N ASN A 124 -0.37 -15.99 2.98
CA ASN A 124 -1.50 -15.46 3.75
C ASN A 124 -2.81 -16.05 3.22
N LYS A 125 -3.19 -17.24 3.73
CA LYS A 125 -4.40 -17.96 3.32
C LYS A 125 -5.64 -17.06 3.40
N GLY A 126 -6.45 -17.06 2.34
CA GLY A 126 -7.68 -16.26 2.24
C GLY A 126 -7.45 -14.76 2.00
N LEU A 127 -6.20 -14.30 1.91
CA LEU A 127 -5.91 -12.91 1.55
C LEU A 127 -6.01 -12.75 0.02
N ARG A 128 -6.91 -11.86 -0.41
CA ARG A 128 -6.95 -11.42 -1.81
C ARG A 128 -6.03 -10.22 -2.00
N ILE A 129 -5.15 -10.31 -3.00
CA ILE A 129 -4.29 -9.19 -3.42
C ILE A 129 -4.58 -8.89 -4.88
N ASN A 130 -4.95 -7.65 -5.17
CA ASN A 130 -5.16 -7.17 -6.55
C ASN A 130 -4.00 -6.25 -6.93
N LEU A 131 -3.50 -6.39 -8.14
CA LEU A 131 -2.52 -5.50 -8.74
C LEU A 131 -3.05 -5.02 -10.09
N THR A 132 -3.12 -3.71 -10.26
CA THR A 132 -3.61 -3.05 -11.48
C THR A 132 -2.57 -2.04 -11.93
N ASP A 133 -2.29 -2.02 -13.23
CA ASP A 133 -1.33 -1.11 -13.87
C ASP A 133 -2.06 -0.07 -14.70
N GLU A 134 -2.32 1.10 -14.10
CA GLU A 134 -3.12 2.16 -14.74
C GLU A 134 -2.37 2.95 -15.82
N ARG A 135 -1.11 2.63 -16.12
CA ARG A 135 -0.31 3.29 -17.16
C ARG A 135 -0.94 3.07 -18.53
N GLU A 136 -0.94 4.10 -19.38
CA GLU A 136 -1.43 3.99 -20.77
C GLU A 136 -0.70 2.89 -21.57
N SER A 137 0.61 2.73 -21.35
CA SER A 137 1.41 1.67 -21.97
C SER A 137 0.95 0.25 -21.63
N ALA A 138 0.16 0.08 -20.56
CA ALA A 138 -0.39 -1.20 -20.13
C ALA A 138 -1.82 -1.45 -20.65
N LYS A 139 -2.45 -0.48 -21.32
CA LYS A 139 -3.83 -0.55 -21.82
C LYS A 139 -3.96 -1.10 -23.25
N ALA A 140 -2.86 -1.46 -23.90
CA ALA A 140 -2.86 -1.90 -25.30
C ALA A 140 -1.93 -3.10 -25.54
N THR A 141 -2.45 -4.32 -25.35
CA THR A 141 -2.00 -5.54 -26.05
C THR A 141 -3.16 -6.51 -26.28
N ALA A 142 -4.38 -6.00 -26.53
CA ALA A 142 -5.41 -6.79 -27.17
C ALA A 142 -5.37 -6.44 -28.66
N GLY A 143 -4.80 -7.34 -29.48
CA GLY A 143 -5.00 -7.41 -30.94
C GLY A 143 -4.56 -6.22 -31.79
N ALA A 144 -3.29 -6.17 -32.20
CA ALA A 144 -2.87 -5.32 -33.33
C ALA A 144 -3.34 -5.82 -34.71
N ASP A 145 -4.23 -6.83 -34.78
CA ASP A 145 -4.63 -7.49 -36.04
C ASP A 145 -6.13 -7.46 -36.36
N GLU A 146 -7.02 -6.92 -35.51
CA GLU A 146 -8.45 -6.78 -35.87
C GLU A 146 -9.03 -5.45 -35.37
N ALA A 147 -8.97 -4.43 -36.24
CA ALA A 147 -9.66 -3.16 -36.02
C ALA A 147 -11.19 -3.36 -36.05
N GLY A 148 -11.78 -3.51 -34.85
CA GLY A 148 -13.21 -3.38 -34.60
C GLY A 148 -13.48 -2.21 -33.66
N GLU A 149 -14.41 -1.33 -34.03
CA GLU A 149 -14.86 -0.18 -33.24
C GLU A 149 -15.62 -0.63 -31.98
N ASP A 150 -14.94 -1.19 -30.98
CA ASP A 150 -15.43 -1.40 -29.60
C ASP A 150 -14.33 -1.99 -28.68
N GLU A 151 -13.06 -1.60 -28.87
CA GLU A 151 -11.98 -2.07 -27.99
C GLU A 151 -12.03 -1.37 -26.63
N LYS A 152 -12.64 -2.05 -25.65
CA LYS A 152 -12.49 -1.70 -24.24
C LYS A 152 -11.00 -1.73 -23.91
N HIS A 153 -10.42 -0.57 -23.62
CA HIS A 153 -9.11 -0.41 -23.03
C HIS A 153 -9.03 -1.13 -21.67
N GLU A 154 -8.82 -2.44 -21.67
CA GLU A 154 -8.66 -3.20 -20.44
C GLU A 154 -7.28 -2.93 -19.85
N VAL A 155 -7.30 -2.34 -18.66
CA VAL A 155 -6.11 -2.09 -17.85
C VAL A 155 -5.50 -3.43 -17.43
N LYS A 156 -4.18 -3.61 -17.60
CA LYS A 156 -3.49 -4.82 -17.15
C LYS A 156 -3.71 -5.02 -15.64
N SER A 157 -4.39 -6.10 -15.27
CA SER A 157 -4.75 -6.41 -13.88
C SER A 157 -4.59 -7.90 -13.58
N VAL A 158 -4.18 -8.23 -12.36
CA VAL A 158 -4.12 -9.60 -11.83
C VAL A 158 -4.70 -9.65 -10.42
N SER A 159 -5.35 -10.76 -10.06
CA SER A 159 -5.88 -11.03 -8.71
C SER A 159 -5.32 -12.35 -8.20
N TYR A 160 -4.70 -12.32 -7.03
CA TYR A 160 -4.16 -13.50 -6.34
C TYR A 160 -5.00 -13.81 -5.11
N HIS A 161 -5.40 -15.07 -4.99
CA HIS A 161 -6.14 -15.57 -3.84
C HIS A 161 -5.93 -17.08 -3.73
N TYR A 162 -5.34 -17.53 -2.62
CA TYR A 162 -4.98 -18.94 -2.41
C TYR A 162 -5.45 -19.43 -1.04
N GLU A 163 -6.11 -20.59 -1.03
CA GLU A 163 -6.66 -21.22 0.19
C GLU A 163 -5.71 -22.29 0.76
N GLY A 164 -4.97 -23.01 -0.10
CA GLY A 164 -4.03 -24.06 0.31
C GLY A 164 -2.72 -23.53 0.88
N GLY A 165 -2.46 -22.24 0.75
CA GLY A 165 -1.31 -21.54 1.30
C GLY A 165 0.03 -22.07 0.76
N ILE A 166 0.99 -22.38 1.65
CA ILE A 166 2.32 -22.89 1.25
C ILE A 166 2.28 -24.17 0.39
N VAL A 167 1.23 -24.99 0.53
CA VAL A 167 1.07 -26.21 -0.30
C VAL A 167 0.85 -25.81 -1.76
N ASP A 168 0.02 -24.81 -2.00
CA ASP A 168 -0.22 -24.28 -3.35
C ASP A 168 1.04 -23.60 -3.89
N PHE A 169 1.83 -22.97 -3.01
CA PHE A 169 3.10 -22.36 -3.41
C PHE A 169 4.10 -23.40 -3.93
N VAL A 170 4.30 -24.50 -3.19
CA VAL A 170 5.22 -25.57 -3.61
C VAL A 170 4.74 -26.22 -4.92
N LYS A 171 3.43 -26.45 -5.06
CA LYS A 171 2.87 -26.95 -6.33
C LYS A 171 3.15 -26.00 -7.49
N TYR A 172 2.98 -24.70 -7.28
CA TYR A 172 3.26 -23.67 -8.27
C TYR A 172 4.74 -23.62 -8.68
N LEU A 173 5.66 -23.75 -7.72
CA LEU A 173 7.10 -23.79 -8.01
C LEU A 173 7.49 -25.04 -8.81
N ASN A 174 6.84 -26.18 -8.55
CA ASN A 174 7.11 -27.44 -9.24
C ASN A 174 6.36 -27.62 -10.58
N SER A 175 5.46 -26.71 -10.93
CA SER A 175 4.77 -26.71 -12.23
C SER A 175 5.48 -25.86 -13.29
N ARG A 176 6.62 -25.27 -12.94
CA ARG A 176 7.48 -24.48 -13.84
C ARG A 176 8.63 -25.31 -14.38
#